data_AF-A0A4Z1EMH0-F1
#
_entry.id   AF-A0A4Z1EMH0-F1
#
_cell.length_a   1.000
_cell.length_b   1.000
_cell.length_c   1.000
_cell.angle_alpha   90.00
_cell.angle_beta   90.00
_cell.angle_gamma   90.00
#
_symmetry.space_group_name_H-M   'P 1'
#
loop_
_entity.id
_entity.type
_entity.pdbx_description
1 polymer ?
#
loop_
_entity_poly.entity_id
_entity_poly.type
_entity_poly.pdbx_seq_one_letter_code
_entity_poly.pdbx_strand_id
1 'polypeptide(L)'
;MFIAHQSVYKQRNKDYINNAKDTGQFVWNMASYDLRDSVNASSLESWDDEFPLTKVTKVPSKVVKPPRVAESPVQFECKVHSIIRINGDSLVGHSDIMIGRVVGIHIKGDFITGDGLFYVLKAASLARLGYHQYTAVNNIFEMQMPGMPDDHVSGNIMGGVVPKYVDENDGVKNGSEEKKTIELN
;
A
#
# COMPACT_ATOMS: atom_id res chain seq x y z
N MET A 1 -1.96 -4.88 -2.19
CA MET A 1 -2.54 -5.45 -3.42
C MET A 1 -1.95 -4.71 -4.60
N PHE A 2 -1.72 -5.38 -5.73
CA PHE A 2 -1.38 -4.71 -6.98
C PHE A 2 -2.01 -5.46 -8.16
N ILE A 3 -2.07 -4.80 -9.31
CA ILE A 3 -2.72 -5.32 -10.51
C ILE A 3 -1.70 -5.38 -11.64
N ALA A 4 -1.71 -6.47 -12.41
CA ALA A 4 -0.93 -6.60 -13.62
C ALA A 4 -1.82 -7.00 -14.79
N HIS A 5 -1.67 -6.29 -15.91
CA HIS A 5 -2.22 -6.71 -17.20
C HIS A 5 -1.36 -7.79 -17.84
N GLN A 6 -1.93 -8.48 -18.84
CA GLN A 6 -1.18 -9.38 -19.71
C GLN A 6 -0.09 -8.63 -20.49
N SER A 7 1.00 -9.33 -20.79
CA SER A 7 2.01 -8.86 -21.73
C SER A 7 1.51 -9.09 -23.15
N VAL A 8 1.35 -7.99 -23.91
CA VAL A 8 1.02 -8.06 -25.33
C VAL A 8 2.22 -8.58 -26.13
N TYR A 9 3.44 -8.18 -25.75
CA TYR A 9 4.67 -8.57 -26.42
C TYR A 9 4.95 -10.08 -26.30
N LYS A 10 4.70 -10.67 -25.13
CA LYS A 10 4.94 -12.10 -24.86
C LYS A 10 3.70 -12.98 -24.99
N GLN A 11 2.52 -12.38 -25.20
CA GLN A 11 1.23 -13.06 -25.26
C GLN A 11 0.94 -13.98 -24.06
N ARG A 12 1.39 -13.59 -22.86
CA ARG A 12 1.19 -14.32 -21.59
C ARG A 12 1.12 -13.35 -20.41
N ASN A 13 0.94 -13.86 -19.19
CA ASN A 13 0.99 -13.00 -18.00
C ASN A 13 2.36 -12.32 -17.92
N LYS A 14 2.41 -11.10 -17.39
CA LYS A 14 3.68 -10.47 -17.05
C LYS A 14 4.51 -11.36 -16.14
N ASP A 15 5.82 -11.30 -16.33
CA ASP A 15 6.79 -12.19 -15.68
C ASP A 15 6.67 -12.14 -14.16
N TYR A 16 6.43 -10.96 -13.61
CA TYR A 16 6.23 -10.80 -12.17
C TYR A 16 5.04 -11.62 -11.61
N ILE A 17 3.94 -11.78 -12.36
CA ILE A 17 2.83 -12.65 -11.95
C ILE A 17 3.23 -14.12 -12.00
N ASN A 18 3.95 -14.54 -13.05
CA ASN A 18 4.40 -15.93 -13.16
C ASN A 18 5.41 -16.24 -12.05
N ASN A 19 6.40 -15.37 -11.83
CA ASN A 19 7.37 -15.48 -10.75
C ASN A 19 6.68 -15.55 -9.37
N ALA A 20 5.63 -14.76 -9.15
CA ALA A 20 4.87 -14.81 -7.91
C ALA A 20 4.08 -16.11 -7.74
N LYS A 21 3.50 -16.66 -8.81
CA LYS A 21 2.84 -17.98 -8.81
C LYS A 21 3.84 -19.09 -8.50
N ASP A 22 5.01 -19.05 -9.11
CA ASP A 22 6.01 -20.11 -9.02
C ASP A 22 6.75 -20.09 -7.67
N THR A 23 7.08 -18.90 -7.17
CA THR A 23 7.85 -18.76 -5.92
C THR A 23 6.99 -18.55 -4.68
N GLY A 24 5.72 -18.13 -4.85
CA GLY A 24 4.82 -17.73 -3.78
C GLY A 24 5.27 -16.47 -3.04
N GLN A 25 6.21 -15.69 -3.59
CA GLN A 25 6.91 -14.62 -2.90
C GLN A 25 7.16 -13.43 -3.82
N PHE A 26 7.22 -12.23 -3.24
CA PHE A 26 7.58 -11.02 -3.95
C PHE A 26 8.06 -9.92 -3.00
N VAL A 27 8.65 -8.87 -3.56
CA VAL A 27 8.99 -7.65 -2.83
C VAL A 27 8.29 -6.48 -3.49
N TRP A 28 7.57 -5.70 -2.68
CA TRP A 28 7.10 -4.38 -3.09
C TRP A 28 8.14 -3.33 -2.69
N ASN A 29 8.51 -2.47 -3.62
CA ASN A 29 9.44 -1.37 -3.39
C ASN A 29 8.70 -0.06 -3.63
N MET A 30 8.80 0.87 -2.68
CA MET A 30 8.23 2.20 -2.82
C MET A 30 8.92 2.96 -3.94
N ALA A 31 8.13 3.49 -4.88
CA ALA A 31 8.59 4.36 -5.94
C ALA A 31 8.69 5.81 -5.42
N SER A 32 9.89 6.31 -5.21
CA SER A 32 10.16 7.72 -4.89
C SER A 32 10.44 8.53 -6.15
N TYR A 33 10.37 9.86 -6.04
CA TYR A 33 10.68 10.77 -7.15
C TYR A 33 12.08 10.56 -7.75
N ASP A 34 13.06 10.24 -6.92
CA ASP A 34 14.43 9.94 -7.35
C ASP A 34 14.53 8.68 -8.22
N LEU A 35 13.57 7.76 -8.06
CA LEU A 35 13.49 6.51 -8.81
C LEU A 35 12.61 6.59 -10.07
N ARG A 36 12.06 7.76 -10.42
CA ARG A 36 11.09 7.90 -11.52
C ARG A 36 11.60 7.35 -12.86
N ASP A 37 12.87 7.58 -13.18
CA ASP A 37 13.46 7.16 -14.46
C ASP A 37 13.65 5.64 -14.48
N SER A 38 14.07 5.06 -13.36
CA SER A 38 14.16 3.60 -13.17
C SER A 38 12.79 2.93 -13.24
N VAL A 39 11.77 3.51 -12.62
CA VAL A 39 10.38 3.04 -12.69
C VAL A 39 9.87 3.08 -14.13
N ASN A 40 10.10 4.16 -14.85
CA ASN A 40 9.72 4.26 -16.26
C ASN A 40 10.47 3.24 -17.13
N ALA A 41 11.79 3.10 -16.94
CA ALA A 41 12.60 2.12 -17.66
C ALA A 41 12.14 0.67 -17.43
N SER A 42 11.70 0.34 -16.21
CA SER A 42 11.18 -0.99 -15.86
C SER A 42 9.90 -1.39 -16.60
N SER A 43 9.24 -0.43 -17.27
CA SER A 43 8.03 -0.70 -18.05
C SER A 43 8.34 -1.34 -19.40
N LEU A 44 9.61 -1.32 -19.84
CA LEU A 44 10.04 -1.99 -21.05
C LEU A 44 10.05 -3.51 -20.82
N GLU A 45 9.24 -4.23 -21.59
CA GLU A 45 9.19 -5.69 -21.48
C GLU A 45 10.41 -6.33 -22.14
N SER A 46 11.21 -7.09 -21.38
CA SER A 46 12.34 -7.89 -21.86
C SER A 46 12.20 -9.34 -21.44
N TRP A 47 12.76 -10.29 -22.19
CA TRP A 47 12.84 -11.70 -21.76
C TRP A 47 13.87 -11.91 -20.65
N ASP A 48 14.83 -11.00 -20.55
CA ASP A 48 15.87 -10.98 -19.53
C ASP A 48 15.48 -10.10 -18.33
N ASP A 49 16.28 -10.22 -17.27
CA ASP A 49 16.22 -9.40 -16.06
C ASP A 49 16.22 -7.89 -16.36
N GLU A 50 15.26 -7.14 -15.82
CA GLU A 50 15.13 -5.70 -16.06
C GLU A 50 16.07 -4.83 -15.20
N PHE A 51 16.70 -5.40 -14.18
CA PHE A 51 17.59 -4.64 -13.28
C PHE A 51 18.76 -3.93 -13.98
N PRO A 52 19.48 -4.55 -14.95
CA PRO A 52 20.50 -3.87 -15.73
C PRO A 52 19.99 -2.64 -16.49
N LEU A 53 18.72 -2.65 -16.93
CA LEU A 53 18.10 -1.56 -17.69
C LEU A 53 17.70 -0.38 -16.79
N THR A 54 17.33 -0.70 -15.55
CA THR A 54 16.73 0.25 -14.60
C THR A 54 17.77 0.96 -13.73
N LYS A 55 19.04 0.54 -13.77
CA LYS A 55 20.17 1.12 -13.02
C LYS A 55 19.93 1.14 -11.50
N VAL A 56 19.20 0.17 -10.98
CA VAL A 56 18.96 0.01 -9.54
C VAL A 56 19.71 -1.19 -8.99
N THR A 57 20.05 -1.15 -7.71
CA THR A 57 20.88 -2.16 -7.07
C THR A 57 20.02 -3.24 -6.40
N LYS A 58 20.28 -4.50 -6.72
CA LYS A 58 19.70 -5.65 -6.01
C LYS A 58 20.30 -5.79 -4.62
N VAL A 59 19.44 -5.92 -3.62
CA VAL A 59 19.84 -6.25 -2.24
C VAL A 59 19.07 -7.48 -1.77
N PRO A 60 19.70 -8.45 -1.10
CA PRO A 60 19.00 -9.62 -0.59
C PRO A 60 17.90 -9.25 0.41
N SER A 61 16.81 -10.00 0.32
CA SER A 61 15.73 -10.04 1.32
C SER A 61 16.17 -10.87 2.53
N LYS A 62 15.53 -10.64 3.68
CA LYS A 62 15.79 -11.37 4.93
C LYS A 62 14.90 -12.61 5.08
N VAL A 63 13.65 -12.54 4.63
CA VAL A 63 12.61 -13.57 4.84
C VAL A 63 12.21 -14.24 3.53
N VAL A 64 12.08 -13.46 2.45
CA VAL A 64 11.73 -13.98 1.11
C VAL A 64 12.96 -14.14 0.22
N LYS A 65 12.83 -14.91 -0.88
CA LYS A 65 13.89 -15.14 -1.87
C LYS A 65 14.09 -13.98 -2.86
N PRO A 66 13.04 -13.31 -3.38
CA PRO A 66 13.21 -12.25 -4.37
C PRO A 66 14.02 -11.07 -3.79
N PRO A 67 14.90 -10.44 -4.58
CA PRO A 67 15.70 -9.31 -4.13
C PRO A 67 14.85 -8.05 -3.96
N ARG A 68 15.36 -7.13 -3.14
CA ARG A 68 14.82 -5.78 -2.92
C ARG A 68 15.63 -4.76 -3.73
N VAL A 69 15.07 -3.56 -3.90
CA VAL A 69 15.73 -2.42 -4.54
C VAL A 69 16.39 -1.55 -3.47
N ALA A 70 17.72 -1.42 -3.51
CA ALA A 70 18.51 -0.71 -2.50
C ALA A 70 18.11 0.76 -2.37
N GLU A 71 17.79 1.40 -3.49
CA GLU A 71 17.54 2.81 -3.60
C GLU A 71 16.17 3.19 -3.03
N SER A 72 15.23 2.24 -2.98
CA SER A 72 13.87 2.47 -2.47
C SER A 72 13.90 2.85 -0.98
N PRO A 73 13.08 3.83 -0.53
CA PRO A 73 13.02 4.24 0.88
C PRO A 73 12.34 3.19 1.76
N VAL A 74 11.38 2.44 1.19
CA VAL A 74 10.60 1.42 1.89
C VAL A 74 10.46 0.19 1.01
N GLN A 75 10.74 -0.99 1.57
CA GLN A 75 10.52 -2.26 0.91
C GLN A 75 9.70 -3.20 1.80
N PHE A 76 8.68 -3.81 1.22
CA PHE A 76 7.88 -4.84 1.87
C PHE A 76 8.21 -6.20 1.27
N GLU A 77 8.67 -7.11 2.12
CA GLU A 77 8.78 -8.52 1.79
C GLU A 77 7.43 -9.17 1.96
N CYS A 78 6.95 -9.85 0.92
CA CYS A 78 5.59 -10.36 0.87
C CYS A 78 5.55 -11.84 0.46
N LYS A 79 4.64 -12.58 1.09
CA LYS A 79 4.20 -13.88 0.60
C LYS A 79 2.88 -13.72 -0.14
N VAL A 80 2.72 -14.41 -1.26
CA VAL A 80 1.47 -14.43 -2.02
C VAL A 80 0.38 -15.02 -1.13
N HIS A 81 -0.72 -14.28 -0.99
CA HIS A 81 -1.92 -14.76 -0.32
C HIS A 81 -2.89 -15.32 -1.36
N SER A 82 -3.19 -14.54 -2.38
CA SER A 82 -4.10 -14.95 -3.46
C SER A 82 -3.83 -14.17 -4.73
N ILE A 83 -4.13 -14.79 -5.88
CA ILE A 83 -4.11 -14.15 -7.19
C ILE A 83 -5.49 -14.38 -7.81
N ILE A 84 -6.20 -13.30 -8.08
CA ILE A 84 -7.56 -13.33 -8.64
C ILE A 84 -7.46 -12.88 -10.09
N ARG A 85 -7.90 -13.74 -11.00
CA ARG A 85 -7.98 -13.44 -12.43
C ARG A 85 -9.31 -12.76 -12.72
N ILE A 86 -9.26 -11.54 -13.25
CA ILE A 86 -10.39 -10.87 -13.87
C ILE A 86 -10.30 -11.12 -15.37
N ASN A 87 -11.34 -11.75 -15.92
CA ASN A 87 -11.39 -12.03 -17.34
C ASN A 87 -11.87 -10.81 -18.12
N GLY A 88 -11.21 -10.52 -19.24
CA GLY A 88 -11.69 -9.55 -20.20
C GLY A 88 -12.19 -10.24 -21.47
N ASP A 89 -12.88 -9.49 -22.32
CA ASP A 89 -13.47 -9.99 -23.57
C ASP A 89 -12.47 -10.07 -24.73
N SER A 90 -11.18 -9.84 -24.47
CA SER A 90 -10.12 -9.92 -25.48
C SER A 90 -8.90 -10.66 -24.93
N LEU A 91 -8.05 -11.15 -25.85
CA LEU A 91 -6.82 -11.89 -25.52
C LEU A 91 -5.88 -11.12 -24.56
N VAL A 92 -5.97 -9.79 -24.56
CA VAL A 92 -5.16 -8.87 -23.74
C VAL A 92 -5.98 -8.15 -22.65
N GLY A 93 -7.27 -8.47 -22.53
CA GLY A 93 -8.20 -7.82 -21.60
C GLY A 93 -8.18 -8.39 -20.19
N HIS A 94 -7.47 -9.50 -19.95
CA HIS A 94 -7.41 -10.11 -18.62
C HIS A 94 -6.47 -9.33 -17.68
N SER A 95 -6.87 -9.24 -16.42
CA SER A 95 -6.08 -8.61 -15.35
C SER A 95 -5.92 -9.55 -14.17
N ASP A 96 -4.71 -9.61 -13.62
CA ASP A 96 -4.42 -10.33 -12.39
C ASP A 96 -4.36 -9.36 -11.22
N ILE A 97 -5.20 -9.60 -10.22
CA ILE A 97 -5.15 -8.91 -8.94
C ILE A 97 -4.36 -9.80 -7.98
N MET A 98 -3.20 -9.33 -7.54
CA MET A 98 -2.36 -10.05 -6.59
C MET A 98 -2.43 -9.42 -5.20
N ILE A 99 -2.78 -10.27 -4.23
CA ILE A 99 -2.85 -9.93 -2.82
C ILE A 99 -1.70 -10.67 -2.14
N GLY A 100 -0.90 -9.93 -1.38
CA GLY A 100 0.19 -10.49 -0.59
C GLY A 100 0.11 -10.07 0.86
N ARG A 101 0.58 -10.96 1.72
CA ARG A 101 0.78 -10.73 3.14
C ARG A 101 2.20 -10.23 3.36
N VAL A 102 2.32 -9.05 3.97
CA VAL A 102 3.61 -8.50 4.38
C VAL A 102 4.18 -9.36 5.51
N VAL A 103 5.40 -9.85 5.33
CA VAL A 103 6.14 -10.67 6.32
C VAL A 103 7.42 -10.00 6.80
N GLY A 104 7.81 -8.90 6.19
CA GLY A 104 8.94 -8.08 6.61
C GLY A 104 8.85 -6.68 6.02
N ILE A 105 9.26 -5.69 6.79
CA ILE A 105 9.30 -4.29 6.38
C ILE A 105 10.73 -3.78 6.57
N HIS A 106 11.24 -3.11 5.54
CA HIS A 106 12.52 -2.42 5.57
C HIS A 106 12.26 -0.95 5.27
N ILE A 107 12.73 -0.09 6.15
CA ILE A 107 12.66 1.36 5.99
C ILE A 107 14.06 1.89 6.21
N LYS A 108 14.54 2.74 5.30
CA LYS A 108 15.80 3.46 5.49
C LYS A 108 15.64 4.40 6.68
N GLY A 109 16.57 4.33 7.64
CA GLY A 109 16.50 5.12 8.88
C GLY A 109 16.31 6.62 8.66
N ASP A 110 16.92 7.15 7.60
CA ASP A 110 16.81 8.56 7.19
C ASP A 110 15.38 9.02 6.83
N PHE A 111 14.46 8.08 6.59
CA PHE A 111 13.05 8.34 6.29
C PHE A 111 12.14 8.09 7.49
N ILE A 112 12.71 7.95 8.69
CA ILE A 112 11.97 7.87 9.94
C ILE A 112 12.20 9.18 10.70
N THR A 113 11.11 9.82 11.15
CA THR A 113 11.18 11.04 11.95
C THR A 113 11.62 10.72 13.38
N GLY A 114 11.96 11.75 14.17
CA GLY A 114 12.29 11.58 15.59
C GLY A 114 11.18 10.88 16.40
N ASP A 115 9.93 11.05 15.98
CA ASP A 115 8.74 10.46 16.61
C ASP A 115 8.46 9.02 16.14
N GLY A 116 9.34 8.42 15.33
CA GLY A 116 9.18 7.07 14.80
C GLY A 116 8.18 6.96 13.64
N LEU A 117 7.71 8.09 13.09
CA LEU A 117 6.80 8.11 11.94
C LEU A 117 7.56 8.09 10.62
N PHE A 118 6.90 7.67 9.55
CA PHE A 118 7.51 7.68 8.23
C PHE A 118 7.47 9.08 7.61
N TYR A 119 8.64 9.58 7.18
CA TYR A 119 8.78 10.92 6.61
C TYR A 119 8.39 10.94 5.12
N VAL A 120 7.08 11.02 4.86
CA VAL A 120 6.49 10.94 3.51
C VAL A 120 7.00 12.04 2.56
N LEU A 121 7.11 13.30 3.01
CA LEU A 121 7.59 14.40 2.17
C LEU A 121 9.02 14.17 1.68
N LYS A 122 9.89 13.63 2.54
CA LYS A 122 11.26 13.27 2.17
C LYS A 122 11.28 12.10 1.18
N ALA A 123 10.39 11.12 1.36
CA ALA A 123 10.27 9.99 0.45
C ALA A 123 9.73 10.37 -0.94
N ALA A 124 8.99 11.49 -1.04
CA ALA A 124 8.43 12.01 -2.27
C ALA A 124 7.82 10.90 -3.15
N SER A 125 6.88 10.12 -2.58
CA SER A 125 6.24 8.99 -3.27
C SER A 125 5.66 9.43 -4.60
N LEU A 126 5.92 8.63 -5.64
CA LEU A 126 5.28 8.79 -6.93
C LEU A 126 3.85 8.26 -6.90
N ALA A 127 2.95 9.01 -7.53
CA ALA A 127 1.62 8.56 -7.89
C ALA A 127 1.45 8.65 -9.41
N ARG A 128 0.93 7.58 -10.01
CA ARG A 128 0.54 7.57 -11.42
C ARG A 128 -0.81 8.27 -11.55
N LEU A 129 -0.87 9.25 -12.45
CA LEU A 129 -2.11 9.94 -12.83
C LEU A 129 -2.67 9.31 -14.11
N GLY A 130 -3.48 10.05 -14.86
CA GLY A 130 -3.93 9.63 -16.19
C GLY A 130 -2.79 9.59 -17.21
N TYR A 131 -2.90 8.70 -18.20
CA TYR A 131 -1.98 8.63 -19.34
C TYR A 131 -0.52 8.49 -18.91
N HIS A 132 0.39 9.35 -19.39
CA HIS A 132 1.81 9.38 -19.05
C HIS A 132 2.15 10.35 -17.91
N GLN A 133 1.14 10.85 -17.19
CA GLN A 133 1.33 11.84 -16.14
C GLN A 133 1.63 11.16 -14.81
N TYR A 134 2.57 11.74 -14.07
CA TYR A 134 2.94 11.35 -12.72
C TYR A 134 2.99 12.59 -11.84
N THR A 135 2.73 12.41 -10.56
CA THR A 135 3.01 13.41 -9.52
C THR A 135 3.86 12.79 -8.42
N ALA A 136 4.47 13.63 -7.60
CA ALA A 136 5.14 13.23 -6.37
C ALA A 136 4.48 13.92 -5.19
N VAL A 137 4.45 13.26 -4.04
CA VAL A 137 3.95 13.86 -2.80
C VAL A 137 4.90 14.97 -2.37
N ASN A 138 4.43 16.22 -2.40
CA ASN A 138 5.19 17.42 -2.04
C ASN A 138 4.49 18.28 -0.98
N ASN A 139 3.28 17.91 -0.57
CA ASN A 139 2.54 18.55 0.50
C ASN A 139 1.82 17.49 1.36
N ILE A 140 1.52 17.86 2.59
CA ILE A 140 0.70 17.09 3.52
C ILE A 140 -0.26 18.08 4.16
N PHE A 141 -1.50 17.65 4.34
CA PHE A 141 -2.49 18.32 5.16
C PHE A 141 -3.17 17.26 6.04
N GLU A 142 -3.59 17.66 7.22
CA GLU A 142 -4.24 16.77 8.17
C GLU A 142 -5.75 16.88 8.06
N MET A 143 -6.42 15.74 8.16
CA MET A 143 -7.87 15.67 8.30
C MET A 143 -8.18 14.77 9.48
N GLN A 144 -8.91 15.30 10.46
CA GLN A 144 -9.41 14.51 11.57
C GLN A 144 -10.68 13.78 11.14
N MET A 145 -10.75 12.49 11.43
CA MET A 145 -11.97 11.72 11.21
C MET A 145 -13.06 12.22 12.17
N PRO A 146 -14.29 12.49 11.69
CA PRO A 146 -15.39 12.81 12.59
C PRO A 146 -15.68 11.61 13.49
N GLY A 147 -15.81 11.85 14.80
CA GLY A 147 -16.19 10.79 15.74
C GLY A 147 -17.60 10.28 15.45
N MET A 148 -17.76 8.97 15.30
CA MET A 148 -19.08 8.36 15.20
C MET A 148 -19.64 8.08 16.60
N PRO A 149 -20.92 8.40 16.88
CA PRO A 149 -21.52 8.21 18.20
C PRO A 149 -21.47 6.76 18.71
N ASP A 150 -21.58 5.79 17.80
CA ASP A 150 -21.68 4.35 18.11
C ASP A 150 -20.35 3.60 17.91
N ASP A 151 -19.28 4.31 17.58
CA ASP A 151 -17.99 3.70 17.30
C ASP A 151 -17.11 3.64 18.55
N HIS A 152 -17.33 2.59 19.34
CA HIS A 152 -16.50 2.26 20.50
C HIS A 152 -15.15 1.62 20.12
N VAL A 153 -14.84 1.46 18.83
CA VAL A 153 -13.70 0.66 18.36
C VAL A 153 -12.67 1.46 17.56
N SER A 154 -13.09 2.38 16.69
CA SER A 154 -12.19 3.01 15.70
C SER A 154 -11.76 4.45 16.04
N GLY A 155 -12.46 5.14 16.96
CA GLY A 155 -12.16 6.50 17.39
C GLY A 155 -10.84 6.72 18.15
N ASN A 156 -10.11 5.67 18.56
CA ASN A 156 -8.94 5.78 19.44
C ASN A 156 -7.61 5.24 18.86
N ILE A 157 -7.52 4.95 17.55
CA ILE A 157 -6.36 4.24 16.97
C ILE A 157 -5.23 5.20 16.52
N MET A 158 -4.94 6.21 17.34
CA MET A 158 -3.60 6.80 17.41
C MET A 158 -2.89 6.16 18.62
N GLY A 159 -2.46 4.90 18.46
CA GLY A 159 -1.56 4.22 19.41
C GLY A 159 -2.14 3.84 20.79
N GLY A 160 -3.45 3.64 20.94
CA GLY A 160 -4.11 3.43 22.24
C GLY A 160 -4.41 1.98 22.63
N VAL A 161 -4.16 1.67 23.90
CA VAL A 161 -4.50 0.44 24.62
C VAL A 161 -5.97 0.05 24.41
N VAL A 162 -6.22 -1.18 24.00
CA VAL A 162 -7.58 -1.77 23.98
C VAL A 162 -8.03 -1.98 25.43
N PRO A 163 -9.17 -1.46 25.89
CA PRO A 163 -9.74 -1.88 27.16
C PRO A 163 -10.00 -3.39 27.07
N LYS A 164 -9.36 -4.17 27.93
CA LYS A 164 -9.69 -5.59 28.07
C LYS A 164 -11.05 -5.66 28.75
N TYR A 165 -12.06 -6.08 28.00
CA TYR A 165 -13.47 -6.25 28.38
C TYR A 165 -14.34 -5.00 28.32
N VAL A 166 -15.33 -5.07 27.43
CA VAL A 166 -16.61 -4.36 27.53
C VAL A 166 -17.55 -5.35 28.21
N ASP A 167 -18.04 -5.04 29.41
CA ASP A 167 -18.97 -5.90 30.12
C ASP A 167 -20.37 -5.70 29.52
N GLU A 168 -21.03 -6.78 29.08
CA GLU A 168 -22.31 -6.74 28.34
C GLU A 168 -23.50 -6.24 29.18
N ASN A 169 -23.28 -5.89 30.45
CA ASN A 169 -24.33 -5.49 31.41
C ASN A 169 -24.39 -3.99 31.72
N ASP A 170 -23.52 -3.16 31.15
CA ASP A 170 -23.66 -1.70 31.27
C ASP A 170 -24.72 -1.19 30.28
N GLY A 171 -25.97 -1.49 30.64
CA GLY A 171 -27.16 -1.09 29.93
C GLY A 171 -27.25 0.43 29.75
N VAL A 172 -27.65 0.80 28.53
CA VAL A 172 -28.04 2.14 28.11
C VAL A 172 -28.95 2.80 29.16
N LYS A 173 -28.43 3.75 29.93
CA LYS A 173 -29.25 4.68 30.70
C LYS A 173 -29.78 5.75 29.75
N ASN A 174 -30.99 5.54 29.23
CA ASN A 174 -31.75 6.58 28.55
C ASN A 174 -32.04 7.71 29.55
N GLY A 175 -31.33 8.83 29.40
CA GLY A 175 -31.62 10.08 30.09
C GLY A 175 -32.94 10.66 29.61
N SER A 176 -33.89 10.75 30.54
CA SER A 176 -35.23 11.29 30.40
C SER A 176 -35.27 12.75 29.93
N GLU A 177 -36.31 13.07 29.16
CA GLU A 177 -36.72 14.39 28.69
C GLU A 177 -36.76 15.47 29.80
N GLU A 178 -36.22 16.65 29.52
CA GLU A 178 -36.67 17.90 30.14
C GLU A 178 -37.09 18.89 29.05
N LYS A 179 -38.42 19.01 28.85
CA LYS A 179 -39.02 20.09 28.05
C LYS A 179 -38.86 21.41 28.82
N LYS A 180 -38.03 22.33 28.34
CA LYS A 180 -38.10 23.74 28.73
C LYS A 180 -39.06 24.50 27.82
N THR A 181 -40.20 24.88 28.40
CA THR A 181 -41.14 25.89 27.89
C THR A 181 -40.39 27.20 27.64
N ILE A 182 -40.52 27.77 26.45
CA ILE A 182 -40.08 29.13 26.13
C ILE A 182 -41.35 29.94 25.92
N GLU A 183 -41.63 30.88 26.84
CA GLU A 183 -42.67 31.90 26.68
C GLU A 183 -42.24 32.94 25.64
N LEU A 184 -43.19 33.31 24.77
CA LEU A 184 -43.06 34.35 23.75
C LEU A 184 -43.38 35.72 24.38
N ASN A 185 -42.50 36.70 24.13
CA ASN A 185 -42.84 38.13 24.09
C ASN A 185 -42.71 38.62 22.65
#